data_AF-V4XZ21-F1
#
_entry.id   AF-V4XZ21-F1
#
_cell.length_a   1.000
_cell.length_b   1.000
_cell.length_c   1.000
_cell.angle_alpha   90.00
_cell.angle_beta   90.00
_cell.angle_gamma   90.00
#
_symmetry.space_group_name_H-M   'P 1'
#
loop_
_entity.id
_entity.type
_entity.pdbx_description
1 polymer ?
#
loop_
_entity_poly.entity_id
_entity_poly.type
_entity_poly.pdbx_seq_one_letter_code
_entity_poly.pdbx_strand_id
1 'polypeptide(L)'
;EVLMRSVKGITELITKQGLVNLDFADVQTVMERGGVAMIGLGESDSEKKAQDSVRSALRSPLLDVDISGANSALVNVTGGTDMAIEEAEGVVEEIYERIDPDARIIWGTSIDESLEGTMRTMIVVTGVESPQIYGQGEASVPEADRKQEIDFVE
;
A
#
# COMPACT_ATOMS: atom_id res chain seq x y z
N GLU A 1 1.89 -9.06 -14.75
CA GLU A 1 1.00 -7.88 -14.86
C GLU A 1 0.97 -7.04 -13.59
N VAL A 2 0.81 -7.64 -12.40
CA VAL A 2 0.82 -6.96 -11.09
C VAL A 2 1.96 -5.96 -10.91
N LEU A 3 3.21 -6.38 -11.09
CA LEU A 3 4.39 -5.50 -10.89
C LEU A 3 4.33 -4.24 -11.78
N MET A 4 3.91 -4.40 -13.03
CA MET A 4 3.75 -3.27 -13.95
C MET A 4 2.66 -2.32 -13.45
N ARG A 5 1.51 -2.85 -13.01
CA ARG A 5 0.42 -2.04 -12.45
C ARG A 5 0.86 -1.29 -11.19
N SER A 6 1.63 -1.93 -10.30
CA SER A 6 2.14 -1.31 -9.08
C SER A 6 3.14 -0.19 -9.37
N VAL A 7 4.14 -0.45 -10.24
CA VAL A 7 5.14 0.57 -10.61
C VAL A 7 4.47 1.73 -11.35
N LYS A 8 3.54 1.43 -12.26
CA LYS A 8 2.73 2.44 -12.96
C LYS A 8 1.96 3.30 -11.95
N GLY A 9 1.23 2.69 -11.01
CA GLY A 9 0.43 3.40 -10.01
C GLY A 9 1.27 4.34 -9.14
N ILE A 10 2.41 3.89 -8.62
CA ILE A 10 3.30 4.73 -7.80
C ILE A 10 3.88 5.88 -8.63
N THR A 11 4.30 5.59 -9.86
CA THR A 11 4.89 6.62 -10.74
C THR A 11 3.85 7.66 -11.14
N GLU A 12 2.63 7.24 -11.46
CA GLU A 12 1.54 8.13 -11.88
C GLU A 12 1.07 9.03 -10.76
N LEU A 13 1.08 8.59 -9.50
CA LEU A 13 0.80 9.45 -8.34
C LEU A 13 1.70 10.69 -8.25
N ILE A 14 2.95 10.56 -8.71
CA ILE A 14 3.95 11.64 -8.64
C ILE A 14 3.95 12.45 -9.95
N THR A 15 3.73 11.79 -11.08
CA THR A 15 4.03 12.35 -12.41
C THR A 15 2.82 12.83 -13.20
N LYS A 16 1.62 12.27 -12.92
CA LYS A 16 0.39 12.68 -13.60
C LYS A 16 -0.39 13.68 -12.76
N GLN A 17 -1.02 14.62 -13.45
CA GLN A 17 -1.95 15.53 -12.80
C GLN A 17 -3.23 14.76 -12.43
N GLY A 18 -3.46 14.67 -11.13
CA GLY A 18 -4.67 14.18 -10.48
C GLY A 18 -5.59 15.30 -10.02
N LEU A 19 -6.78 14.92 -9.55
CA LEU A 19 -7.64 15.80 -8.76
C LEU A 19 -6.96 16.12 -7.41
N VAL A 20 -6.29 15.10 -6.85
CA VAL A 20 -5.40 15.20 -5.70
C VAL A 20 -4.01 14.72 -6.11
N ASN A 21 -3.05 15.65 -6.10
CA ASN A 21 -1.65 15.38 -6.42
C ASN A 21 -0.86 15.09 -5.15
N LEU A 22 0.09 14.16 -5.29
CA LEU A 22 1.07 13.87 -4.26
C LEU A 22 2.45 14.36 -4.67
N ASP A 23 3.24 14.77 -3.68
CA ASP A 23 4.64 15.07 -3.91
C ASP A 23 5.52 13.83 -3.70
N PHE A 24 6.75 13.91 -4.24
CA PHE A 24 7.70 12.80 -4.13
C PHE A 24 8.16 12.56 -2.69
N ALA A 25 8.24 13.60 -1.85
CA ALA A 25 8.74 13.48 -0.48
C ALA A 25 7.77 12.68 0.40
N ASP A 26 6.48 12.83 0.16
CA ASP A 26 5.39 12.06 0.77
C ASP A 26 5.51 10.58 0.45
N VAL A 27 5.59 10.24 -0.85
CA VAL A 27 5.77 8.85 -1.30
C VAL A 27 7.07 8.26 -0.76
N GLN A 28 8.17 9.02 -0.84
CA GLN A 28 9.48 8.60 -0.33
C GLN A 28 9.41 8.30 1.17
N THR A 29 8.74 9.14 1.96
CA THR A 29 8.65 8.94 3.42
C THR A 29 7.93 7.64 3.79
N VAL A 30 6.84 7.30 3.10
CA VAL A 30 6.08 6.06 3.36
C VAL A 30 6.85 4.82 2.91
N MET A 31 7.61 4.92 1.82
CA MET A 31 8.35 3.79 1.25
C MET A 31 9.69 3.54 1.96
N GLU A 32 10.43 4.57 2.37
CA GLU A 32 11.75 4.42 3.01
C GLU A 32 11.66 3.98 4.48
N ARG A 33 10.64 4.44 5.21
CA ARG A 33 10.49 4.17 6.65
C ARG A 33 9.53 3.02 6.96
N GLY A 34 8.99 2.40 5.91
CA GLY A 34 7.89 1.45 6.01
C GLY A 34 8.29 0.01 6.36
N GLY A 35 9.56 -0.37 6.26
CA GLY A 35 9.94 -1.77 6.49
C GLY A 35 9.27 -2.72 5.49
N VAL A 36 8.58 -3.76 5.98
CA VAL A 36 7.83 -4.68 5.11
C VAL A 36 6.62 -3.97 4.51
N ALA A 37 6.44 -4.12 3.21
CA ALA A 37 5.35 -3.54 2.45
C ALA A 37 4.54 -4.61 1.71
N MET A 38 3.23 -4.43 1.66
CA MET A 38 2.29 -5.29 0.95
C MET A 38 1.44 -4.45 0.01
N ILE A 39 1.01 -5.04 -1.11
CA ILE A 39 0.28 -4.31 -2.15
C ILE A 39 -1.07 -4.97 -2.39
N GLY A 40 -2.15 -4.21 -2.31
CA GLY A 40 -3.49 -4.60 -2.74
C GLY A 40 -3.82 -3.94 -4.08
N LEU A 41 -4.33 -4.70 -5.03
CA LEU A 41 -4.85 -4.17 -6.31
C LEU A 41 -6.30 -4.58 -6.48
N GLY A 42 -7.16 -3.63 -6.83
CA GLY A 42 -8.58 -3.85 -7.06
C GLY A 42 -9.10 -3.02 -8.21
N GLU A 43 -10.17 -3.50 -8.83
CA GLU A 43 -10.82 -2.89 -9.99
C GLU A 43 -12.31 -3.19 -9.91
N SER A 44 -13.15 -2.23 -10.31
CA SER A 44 -14.59 -2.41 -10.39
C SER A 44 -15.21 -1.45 -11.40
N ASP A 45 -16.20 -1.95 -12.13
CA ASP A 45 -17.07 -1.24 -13.08
C ASP A 45 -18.55 -1.25 -12.62
N SER A 46 -18.78 -1.52 -11.34
CA SER A 46 -20.14 -1.58 -10.79
C SER A 46 -20.71 -0.17 -10.52
N GLU A 47 -22.01 -0.09 -10.23
CA GLU A 47 -22.63 1.15 -9.73
C GLU A 47 -21.97 1.67 -8.44
N LYS A 48 -21.29 0.79 -7.70
CA LYS A 48 -20.53 1.09 -6.48
C LYS A 48 -19.04 0.89 -6.70
N LYS A 49 -18.54 1.29 -7.88
CA LYS A 49 -17.14 1.10 -8.32
C LYS A 49 -16.11 1.43 -7.24
N ALA A 50 -16.29 2.50 -6.49
CA ALA A 50 -15.41 2.86 -5.37
C ALA A 50 -15.37 1.83 -4.24
N GLN A 51 -16.53 1.45 -3.69
CA GLN A 51 -16.61 0.48 -2.60
C GLN A 51 -16.15 -0.92 -3.03
N ASP A 52 -16.46 -1.31 -4.26
CA ASP A 52 -16.11 -2.62 -4.78
C ASP A 52 -14.63 -2.70 -5.17
N SER A 53 -14.03 -1.63 -5.72
CA SER A 53 -12.61 -1.61 -6.07
C SER A 53 -11.71 -1.69 -4.83
N VAL A 54 -12.02 -0.93 -3.77
CA VAL A 54 -11.25 -0.99 -2.52
C VAL A 54 -11.41 -2.33 -1.81
N ARG A 55 -12.63 -2.90 -1.78
CA ARG A 55 -12.88 -4.22 -1.20
C ARG A 55 -12.14 -5.32 -1.96
N SER A 56 -12.08 -5.21 -3.29
CA SER A 56 -11.30 -6.10 -4.14
C SER A 56 -9.81 -5.99 -3.83
N ALA A 57 -9.28 -4.76 -3.67
CA ALA A 57 -7.89 -4.52 -3.33
C ALA A 57 -7.50 -5.07 -1.94
N LEU A 58 -8.36 -4.88 -0.94
CA LEU A 58 -8.17 -5.40 0.42
C LEU A 58 -8.26 -6.92 0.52
N ARG A 59 -8.99 -7.57 -0.39
CA ARG A 59 -9.08 -9.04 -0.49
C ARG A 59 -8.03 -9.63 -1.43
N SER A 60 -7.11 -8.81 -1.94
CA SER A 60 -6.09 -9.27 -2.86
C SER A 60 -5.18 -10.28 -2.15
N PRO A 61 -4.84 -11.43 -2.78
CA PRO A 61 -3.85 -12.36 -2.24
C PRO A 61 -2.46 -11.73 -2.03
N LEU A 62 -2.21 -10.58 -2.61
CA LEU A 62 -0.99 -9.80 -2.46
C LEU A 62 -0.95 -8.97 -1.16
N LEU A 63 -2.08 -8.93 -0.44
CA LEU A 63 -2.30 -8.27 0.84
C LEU A 63 -2.76 -9.31 1.89
N ASP A 64 -2.22 -10.54 1.81
CA ASP A 64 -2.59 -11.67 2.69
C ASP A 64 -1.89 -11.61 4.07
N VAL A 65 -2.01 -10.47 4.74
CA VAL A 65 -1.53 -10.25 6.12
C VAL A 65 -2.50 -9.36 6.88
N ASP A 66 -2.41 -9.40 8.20
CA ASP A 66 -3.11 -8.43 9.04
C ASP A 66 -2.51 -7.03 8.83
N ILE A 67 -3.35 -6.09 8.37
CA ILE A 67 -2.97 -4.69 8.12
C ILE A 67 -3.38 -3.76 9.25
N SER A 68 -4.04 -4.26 10.30
CA SER A 68 -4.53 -3.44 11.41
C SER A 68 -3.42 -2.73 12.18
N GLY A 69 -2.21 -3.32 12.21
CA GLY A 69 -1.01 -2.72 12.82
C GLY A 69 -0.13 -1.92 11.85
N ALA A 70 -0.62 -1.60 10.64
CA ALA A 70 0.18 -0.89 9.66
C ALA A 70 0.46 0.56 10.07
N ASN A 71 1.72 0.98 9.99
CA ASN A 71 2.16 2.34 10.35
C ASN A 71 1.83 3.38 9.27
N SER A 72 1.73 2.96 8.01
CA SER A 72 1.47 3.87 6.90
C SER A 72 0.80 3.17 5.72
N ALA A 73 0.04 3.94 4.95
CA ALA A 73 -0.58 3.47 3.72
C ALA A 73 -0.42 4.50 2.60
N LEU A 74 -0.19 4.03 1.38
CA LEU A 74 -0.27 4.79 0.15
C LEU A 74 -1.44 4.26 -0.69
N VAL A 75 -2.38 5.14 -1.02
CA VAL A 75 -3.58 4.80 -1.79
C VAL A 75 -3.60 5.58 -3.10
N ASN A 76 -3.64 4.88 -4.22
CA ASN A 76 -3.89 5.49 -5.53
C ASN A 76 -5.25 5.06 -6.05
N VAL A 77 -6.07 6.03 -6.41
CA VAL A 77 -7.35 5.81 -7.09
C VAL A 77 -7.25 6.32 -8.51
N THR A 78 -7.45 5.44 -9.49
CA THR A 78 -7.50 5.81 -10.90
C THR A 78 -8.89 5.52 -11.45
N GLY A 79 -9.54 6.52 -12.03
CA GLY A 79 -10.87 6.37 -12.63
C GLY A 79 -10.98 7.10 -13.96
N GLY A 80 -12.11 6.90 -14.64
CA GLY A 80 -12.47 7.66 -15.82
C GLY A 80 -12.75 9.14 -15.53
N THR A 81 -13.07 9.90 -16.56
CA THR A 81 -13.50 11.31 -16.46
C THR A 81 -14.81 11.48 -15.71
N ASP A 82 -15.54 10.38 -15.49
CA ASP A 82 -16.77 10.26 -14.73
C ASP A 82 -16.54 9.97 -13.23
N MET A 83 -15.30 9.91 -12.77
CA MET A 83 -14.98 9.73 -11.35
C MET A 83 -15.19 11.03 -10.57
N ALA A 84 -15.99 10.96 -9.50
CA ALA A 84 -16.14 12.05 -8.55
C ALA A 84 -15.06 12.00 -7.46
N ILE A 85 -14.71 13.14 -6.87
CA ILE A 85 -13.72 13.21 -5.79
C ILE A 85 -14.24 12.45 -4.56
N GLU A 86 -15.53 12.57 -4.27
CA GLU A 86 -16.21 11.92 -3.16
C GLU A 86 -16.13 10.38 -3.25
N GLU A 87 -16.11 9.84 -4.47
CA GLU A 87 -15.90 8.40 -4.67
C GLU A 87 -14.48 7.98 -4.26
N ALA A 88 -13.47 8.79 -4.60
CA ALA A 88 -12.09 8.54 -4.20
C ALA A 88 -11.89 8.74 -2.69
N GLU A 89 -12.54 9.72 -2.07
CA GLU A 89 -12.53 9.92 -0.62
C GLU A 89 -13.12 8.70 0.12
N GLY A 90 -14.24 8.15 -0.37
CA GLY A 90 -14.84 6.95 0.21
C GLY A 90 -13.92 5.72 0.16
N VAL A 91 -13.01 5.63 -0.83
CA VAL A 91 -11.97 4.60 -0.85
C VAL A 91 -10.98 4.80 0.30
N VAL A 92 -10.59 6.04 0.59
CA VAL A 92 -9.64 6.37 1.66
C VAL A 92 -10.24 6.12 3.04
N GLU A 93 -11.50 6.48 3.24
CA GLU A 93 -12.24 6.21 4.49
C GLU A 93 -12.28 4.71 4.81
N GLU A 94 -12.55 3.88 3.81
CA GLU A 94 -12.60 2.41 3.95
C GLU A 94 -11.22 1.82 4.36
N ILE A 95 -10.11 2.46 3.98
CA ILE A 95 -8.76 2.07 4.43
C ILE A 95 -8.49 2.57 5.85
N TYR A 96 -8.89 3.80 6.15
CA TYR A 96 -8.73 4.39 7.49
C TYR A 96 -9.38 3.54 8.58
N GLU A 97 -10.53 2.92 8.31
CA GLU A 97 -11.21 2.03 9.27
C GLU A 97 -10.51 0.66 9.49
N ARG A 98 -9.48 0.33 8.71
CA ARG A 98 -8.85 -1.00 8.70
C ARG A 98 -7.39 -1.03 9.14
N ILE A 99 -6.74 0.12 9.23
CA ILE A 99 -5.35 0.25 9.66
C ILE A 99 -5.28 0.94 11.03
N ASP A 100 -4.07 1.10 11.55
CA ASP A 100 -3.87 1.77 12.83
C ASP A 100 -4.41 3.22 12.77
N PRO A 101 -5.18 3.69 13.78
CA PRO A 101 -5.76 5.05 13.77
C PRO A 101 -4.70 6.16 13.79
N ASP A 102 -3.48 5.87 14.25
CA ASP A 102 -2.33 6.78 14.21
C ASP A 102 -1.48 6.59 12.94
N ALA A 103 -1.90 5.70 12.02
CA ALA A 103 -1.20 5.46 10.77
C ALA A 103 -1.22 6.68 9.84
N ARG A 104 -0.10 6.90 9.16
CA ARG A 104 -0.03 7.93 8.11
C ARG A 104 -0.63 7.41 6.81
N ILE A 105 -1.75 7.99 6.38
CA ILE A 105 -2.32 7.72 5.06
C ILE A 105 -1.93 8.82 4.09
N ILE A 106 -1.36 8.39 2.97
CA ILE A 106 -1.03 9.20 1.82
C ILE A 106 -1.90 8.73 0.67
N TRP A 107 -2.61 9.63 0.01
CA TRP A 107 -3.49 9.24 -1.08
C TRP A 107 -3.48 10.24 -2.22
N GLY A 108 -3.72 9.73 -3.41
CA GLY A 108 -3.84 10.54 -4.60
C GLY A 108 -4.77 9.91 -5.60
N THR A 109 -5.11 10.69 -6.61
CA THR A 109 -6.07 10.30 -7.63
C THR A 109 -5.49 10.55 -9.01
N SER A 110 -5.90 9.79 -10.01
CA SER A 110 -5.54 10.05 -11.41
C SER A 110 -6.72 9.77 -12.32
N ILE A 111 -6.78 10.51 -13.43
CA ILE A 111 -7.80 10.29 -14.47
C ILE A 111 -7.15 9.53 -15.62
N ASP A 112 -7.80 8.44 -16.03
CA ASP A 112 -7.46 7.66 -17.22
C ASP A 112 -8.75 7.51 -18.05
N GLU A 113 -8.80 8.18 -19.20
CA GLU A 113 -9.96 8.17 -20.11
C GLU A 113 -10.34 6.75 -20.56
N SER A 114 -9.41 5.79 -20.52
CA SER A 114 -9.69 4.39 -20.84
C SER A 114 -10.48 3.65 -19.75
N LEU A 115 -10.71 4.28 -18.60
CA LEU A 115 -11.43 3.73 -17.45
C LEU A 115 -12.81 4.36 -17.26
N GLU A 116 -13.46 4.83 -18.32
CA GLU A 116 -14.84 5.32 -18.24
C GLU A 116 -15.76 4.26 -17.60
N GLY A 117 -16.47 4.64 -16.54
CA GLY A 117 -17.31 3.73 -15.75
C GLY A 117 -16.56 2.75 -14.86
N THR A 118 -15.22 2.77 -14.85
CA THR A 118 -14.36 1.85 -14.10
C THR A 118 -13.51 2.62 -13.09
N MET A 119 -13.29 2.01 -11.92
CA MET A 119 -12.35 2.49 -10.91
C MET A 119 -11.31 1.42 -10.58
N ARG A 120 -10.04 1.83 -10.53
CA ARG A 120 -8.91 1.04 -10.07
C ARG A 120 -8.38 1.61 -8.77
N THR A 121 -8.14 0.74 -7.81
CA THR A 121 -7.56 1.09 -6.52
C THR A 121 -6.29 0.30 -6.31
N MET A 122 -5.20 1.00 -6.01
CA MET A 122 -3.95 0.42 -5.54
C MET A 122 -3.72 0.87 -4.11
N ILE A 123 -3.48 -0.09 -3.22
CA ILE A 123 -3.15 0.14 -1.82
C ILE A 123 -1.74 -0.39 -1.62
N VAL A 124 -0.87 0.39 -1.02
CA VAL A 124 0.43 -0.07 -0.53
C VAL A 124 0.46 0.18 0.96
N VAL A 125 0.52 -0.89 1.74
CA VAL A 125 0.54 -0.82 3.20
C VAL A 125 1.96 -1.12 3.66
N THR A 126 2.50 -0.29 4.56
CA THR A 126 3.83 -0.46 5.12
C THR A 126 3.79 -0.49 6.65
N GLY A 127 4.81 -1.10 7.25
CA GLY A 127 4.89 -1.30 8.69
C GLY A 127 4.08 -2.51 9.15
N VAL A 128 3.86 -3.49 8.28
CA VAL A 128 3.10 -4.70 8.60
C VAL A 128 4.02 -5.81 9.10
N GLU A 129 3.54 -6.61 10.04
CA GLU A 129 4.22 -7.83 10.46
C GLU A 129 3.87 -8.96 9.49
N SER A 130 4.85 -9.46 8.74
CA SER A 130 4.67 -10.63 7.88
C SER A 130 5.53 -11.80 8.38
N PRO A 131 4.93 -12.96 8.73
CA PRO A 131 5.70 -14.14 9.11
C PRO A 131 6.51 -14.73 7.94
N GLN A 132 6.25 -14.27 6.71
CA GLN A 132 6.91 -14.75 5.48
C GLN A 132 7.96 -13.77 4.94
N ILE A 133 7.91 -12.49 5.31
CA ILE A 133 8.86 -11.47 4.88
C ILE A 133 9.62 -10.96 6.09
N TYR A 134 10.84 -11.46 6.26
CA TYR A 134 11.79 -10.87 7.21
C TYR A 134 12.25 -9.53 6.62
N GLY A 135 11.73 -8.43 7.16
CA GLY A 135 12.25 -7.09 6.87
C GLY A 135 13.74 -7.03 7.20
N GLN A 136 14.50 -6.16 6.51
CA GLN A 136 15.95 -5.99 6.70
C GLN A 136 16.39 -5.50 8.11
N GLY A 137 15.51 -5.52 9.12
CA GLY A 137 15.78 -5.06 10.49
C GLY A 137 16.21 -6.14 11.48
N GLU A 138 15.94 -7.43 11.22
CA GLU A 138 16.30 -8.50 12.17
C GLU A 138 16.95 -9.68 11.44
N ALA A 139 18.18 -9.49 11.00
CA ALA A 139 19.14 -10.58 11.09
C ALA A 139 19.45 -10.79 12.59
N SER A 140 18.50 -11.37 13.32
CA SER A 140 18.77 -11.97 14.62
C SER A 140 19.78 -13.09 14.35
N VAL A 141 21.05 -12.80 14.62
CA VAL A 141 22.10 -13.82 14.70
C VAL A 141 21.55 -14.91 15.62
N PRO A 142 21.47 -16.18 15.20
CA PRO A 142 21.00 -17.25 16.07
C PRO A 142 21.83 -17.23 17.35
N GLU A 143 21.17 -17.14 18.50
CA GLU A 143 21.80 -17.08 19.83
C GLU A 143 22.63 -18.35 20.16
N ALA A 144 22.60 -19.35 19.27
CA ALA A 144 23.35 -20.59 19.36
C ALA A 144 24.88 -20.43 19.14
N ASP A 145 25.34 -19.39 18.44
CA ASP A 145 26.78 -19.19 18.17
C ASP A 145 27.53 -18.42 19.27
N ARG A 146 26.84 -17.85 20.27
CA ARG A 146 27.50 -17.11 21.37
C ARG A 146 28.12 -17.99 22.46
N LYS A 147 27.92 -19.32 22.42
CA LYS A 147 28.33 -20.23 23.51
C LYS A 147 29.55 -21.12 23.21
N GLN A 148 30.25 -20.96 22.09
CA GLN A 148 31.42 -21.82 21.77
C GLN A 148 32.78 -21.13 21.66
N GLU A 149 32.86 -19.79 21.69
CA GLU A 149 34.15 -19.08 21.71
C GLU A 149 34.35 -18.39 23.06
N ILE A 150 34.87 -19.13 24.04
CA ILE A 150 36.15 -18.86 24.76
C ILE A 150 36.18 -19.67 26.06
N ASP A 151 36.66 -20.91 25.99
CA ASP A 151 37.13 -21.62 27.18
C ASP A 151 38.32 -22.51 26.83
N PHE A 152 39.46 -21.86 26.53
CA PHE A 152 40.84 -22.35 26.66
C PHE A 152 41.68 -21.07 26.85
N VAL A 153 42.43 -20.85 27.94
CA VAL A 153 43.68 -21.52 28.31
C VAL A 153 44.02 -21.20 29.78
N GLU A 154 44.33 -22.22 30.58
CA GLU A 154 45.60 -22.35 31.35
C GLU A 154 45.97 -23.83 31.51
#